data_AF-A0A5J4NPC2-F1
#
_entry.id   AF-A0A5J4NPC2-F1
#
_cell.length_a   1.000
_cell.length_b   1.000
_cell.length_c   1.000
_cell.angle_alpha   90.00
_cell.angle_beta   90.00
_cell.angle_gamma   90.00
#
_symmetry.space_group_name_H-M   'P 1'
#
loop_
_entity.id
_entity.type
_entity.pdbx_description
1 polymer ?
#
loop_
_entity_poly.entity_id
_entity_poly.type
_entity_poly.pdbx_seq_one_letter_code
_entity_poly.pdbx_strand_id
1 'polypeptide(L)'
;NELMSGSIFSRSIVSKLTLAFFYDSGWYDVDMSQAEPLAWGQNWGCDFVLKSCYEYMEIQKHRNLTVSPWCNEVNPSSQCLSDENAFGFCDLKNLGRSLGPQNQYFNELKNVPRDQISKYGGQNELADYCPIQTTGLPTNSFNITAPTLFVLIMIPKELGHPHDVLM
;
A
#
# COMPACT_ATOMS: atom_id res chain seq x y z
N ASN A 1 -5.67 -1.97 4.42
CA ASN A 1 -5.32 -0.64 3.86
C ASN A 1 -5.13 0.35 5.01
N GLU A 2 -4.28 1.35 4.85
CA GLU A 2 -4.11 2.44 5.83
C GLU A 2 -5.29 3.43 5.74
N LEU A 3 -5.71 4.02 6.86
CA LEU A 3 -6.83 4.98 6.95
C LEU A 3 -6.68 6.18 6.00
N MET A 4 -5.49 6.77 5.99
CA MET A 4 -5.17 8.01 5.28
C MET A 4 -4.58 7.75 3.89
N SER A 5 -4.64 6.51 3.41
CA SER A 5 -4.37 6.19 2.00
C SER A 5 -5.34 6.95 1.08
N GLY A 6 -4.86 7.39 -0.09
CA GLY A 6 -5.69 8.09 -1.10
C GLY A 6 -6.78 7.23 -1.75
N SER A 7 -7.03 6.02 -1.26
CA SER A 7 -8.03 5.07 -1.76
C SER A 7 -8.91 4.57 -0.62
N ILE A 8 -10.21 4.44 -0.90
CA ILE A 8 -11.19 3.93 0.07
C ILE A 8 -11.23 2.41 -0.04
N PHE A 9 -10.99 1.73 1.08
CA PHE A 9 -11.18 0.29 1.21
C PHE A 9 -12.22 -0.02 2.29
N SER A 10 -12.89 -1.17 2.16
CA SER A 10 -13.91 -1.65 3.11
C SER A 10 -13.41 -1.74 4.55
N ARG A 11 -12.13 -2.08 4.72
CA ARG A 11 -11.41 -2.02 5.99
C ARG A 11 -10.16 -1.17 5.83
N SER A 12 -10.17 -0.05 6.54
CA SER A 12 -8.99 0.79 6.70
C SER A 12 -8.60 0.81 8.18
N ILE A 13 -7.31 0.75 8.45
CA ILE A 13 -6.78 0.64 9.81
C ILE A 13 -6.12 1.94 10.25
N VAL A 14 -6.17 2.24 11.54
CA VAL A 14 -5.44 3.37 12.12
C VAL A 14 -4.05 2.87 12.53
N SER A 15 -3.06 3.10 11.67
CA SER A 15 -1.70 2.64 11.92
C SER A 15 -0.88 3.61 12.76
N LYS A 16 0.29 3.17 13.24
CA LYS A 16 1.28 4.05 13.89
C LYS A 16 1.70 5.22 12.99
N LEU A 17 1.63 5.08 11.66
CA LEU A 17 1.96 6.15 10.72
C LEU A 17 0.96 7.31 10.84
N THR A 18 -0.34 7.02 10.77
CA THR A 18 -1.40 8.03 10.95
C THR A 18 -1.35 8.65 12.34
N LEU A 19 -1.17 7.84 13.38
CA LEU A 19 -1.06 8.34 14.76
C LEU A 19 0.15 9.25 14.96
N ALA A 20 1.31 8.90 14.37
CA ALA A 20 2.50 9.74 14.42
C ALA A 20 2.29 11.08 13.71
N PHE A 21 1.62 11.09 12.55
CA PHE A 21 1.29 12.33 11.86
C PHE A 21 0.46 13.28 12.75
N PHE A 22 -0.57 12.76 13.43
CA PHE A 22 -1.38 13.59 14.34
C PHE A 22 -0.62 14.02 15.59
N TYR A 23 0.25 13.18 16.14
CA TYR A 23 1.13 13.55 17.25
C TYR A 23 2.08 14.70 16.85
N ASP A 24 2.73 14.58 15.69
CA ASP A 24 3.71 15.55 15.18
C ASP A 24 3.06 16.86 14.72
N SER A 25 1.76 16.86 14.40
CA SER A 25 1.01 18.09 14.13
C SER A 25 0.95 19.04 15.33
N GLY A 26 1.15 18.52 16.54
CA GLY A 26 1.07 19.27 17.78
C GLY A 26 -0.37 19.54 18.26
N TRP A 27 -1.40 19.11 17.53
CA TRP A 27 -2.80 19.33 17.92
C TRP A 27 -3.36 18.25 18.85
N TYR A 28 -2.76 17.06 18.85
CA TYR A 28 -3.29 15.90 19.57
C TYR A 28 -2.23 15.23 20.44
N ASP A 29 -2.66 14.75 21.60
CA ASP A 29 -2.00 13.65 22.30
C ASP A 29 -2.55 12.33 21.80
N VAL A 30 -1.67 11.35 21.59
CA VAL A 30 -2.01 10.13 20.87
C VAL A 30 -1.56 8.89 21.62
N ASP A 31 -2.47 7.93 21.81
CA ASP A 31 -2.15 6.62 22.39
C ASP A 31 -1.69 5.63 21.31
N MET A 32 -0.37 5.50 21.17
CA MET A 32 0.27 4.58 20.23
C MET A 32 -0.02 3.09 20.50
N SER A 33 -0.51 2.73 21.68
CA SER A 33 -0.86 1.33 22.03
C SER A 33 -2.10 0.84 21.29
N GLN A 34 -2.96 1.77 20.84
CA GLN A 34 -4.19 1.47 20.11
C GLN A 34 -3.97 1.38 18.59
N ALA A 35 -2.73 1.57 18.12
CA ALA A 35 -2.41 1.46 16.70
C ALA A 35 -2.61 0.04 16.19
N GLU A 36 -3.35 -0.09 15.10
CA GLU A 36 -3.49 -1.35 14.38
C GLU A 36 -2.23 -1.67 13.55
N PRO A 37 -1.86 -2.96 13.40
CA PRO A 37 -0.69 -3.36 12.64
C PRO A 37 -0.91 -3.16 11.13
N LEU A 38 -0.06 -2.35 10.49
CA LEU A 38 0.00 -2.20 9.03
C LEU A 38 0.97 -3.23 8.44
N ALA A 39 0.43 -4.29 7.83
CA ALA A 39 1.22 -5.35 7.22
C ALA A 39 1.96 -4.89 5.94
N TRP A 40 1.34 -3.99 5.18
CA TRP A 40 1.93 -3.47 3.93
C TRP A 40 3.23 -2.72 4.21
N GLY A 41 4.34 -3.15 3.59
CA GLY A 41 5.65 -2.55 3.82
C GLY A 41 6.33 -2.96 5.13
N GLN A 42 5.68 -3.78 5.97
CA GLN A 42 6.23 -4.13 7.27
C GLN A 42 7.49 -4.98 7.13
N ASN A 43 8.61 -4.49 7.67
CA ASN A 43 9.91 -5.16 7.62
C ASN A 43 10.48 -5.39 6.21
N TRP A 44 10.02 -4.67 5.19
CA TRP A 44 10.56 -4.79 3.81
C TRP A 44 11.82 -3.94 3.58
N GLY A 45 12.19 -3.10 4.55
CA GLY A 45 13.46 -2.37 4.56
C GLY A 45 13.51 -1.18 3.59
N CYS A 46 14.69 -0.56 3.49
CA CYS A 46 14.88 0.64 2.69
C CYS A 46 14.75 0.39 1.18
N ASP A 47 15.06 -0.83 0.72
CA ASP A 47 14.93 -1.21 -0.69
C ASP A 47 13.50 -0.99 -1.18
N PHE A 48 12.50 -1.28 -0.35
CA PHE A 48 11.09 -1.06 -0.68
C PHE A 48 10.72 0.42 -0.87
N VAL A 49 11.28 1.31 -0.03
CA VAL A 49 10.93 2.74 -0.03
C VAL A 49 11.71 3.53 -1.07
N LEU A 50 12.96 3.14 -1.32
CA LEU A 50 13.91 3.93 -2.10
C LEU A 50 14.08 3.43 -3.54
N LYS A 51 13.65 2.21 -3.86
CA LYS A 51 13.77 1.61 -5.18
C LYS A 51 12.42 1.52 -5.88
N SER A 52 12.44 1.44 -7.20
CA SER A 52 11.23 1.12 -7.95
C SER A 52 10.72 -0.28 -7.60
N CYS A 53 9.42 -0.54 -7.80
CA CYS A 53 8.86 -1.88 -7.58
C CYS A 53 9.57 -2.96 -8.41
N TYR A 54 10.04 -2.64 -9.63
CA TYR A 54 10.81 -3.59 -10.43
C TYR A 54 12.18 -3.87 -9.84
N GLU A 55 12.95 -2.85 -9.46
CA GLU A 55 14.25 -3.05 -8.81
C GLU A 55 14.10 -3.85 -7.49
N TYR A 56 13.08 -3.55 -6.70
CA TYR A 56 12.77 -4.32 -5.50
C TYR A 56 12.52 -5.80 -5.84
N MET A 57 11.69 -6.10 -6.85
CA MET A 57 11.44 -7.48 -7.28
C MET A 57 12.74 -8.18 -7.70
N GLU A 58 13.63 -7.52 -8.43
CA GLU A 58 14.91 -8.11 -8.84
C GLU A 58 15.81 -8.39 -7.62
N ILE A 59 15.88 -7.47 -6.66
CA ILE A 59 16.61 -7.68 -5.39
C ILE A 59 16.05 -8.89 -4.63
N GLN A 60 14.73 -8.99 -4.51
CA GLN A 60 14.08 -10.09 -3.80
C GLN A 60 14.30 -11.44 -4.51
N LYS A 61 14.21 -11.48 -5.85
CA LYS A 61 14.56 -12.66 -6.65
C LYS A 61 15.99 -13.11 -6.42
N HIS A 62 16.96 -12.18 -6.43
CA HIS A 62 18.35 -12.48 -6.14
C HIS A 62 18.58 -13.05 -4.73
N ARG A 63 17.72 -12.67 -3.77
CA ARG A 63 17.72 -13.20 -2.39
C ARG A 63 16.91 -14.48 -2.22
N ASN A 64 16.31 -15.03 -3.29
CA ASN A 64 15.34 -16.13 -3.22
C ASN A 64 14.16 -15.86 -2.28
N LEU A 65 13.72 -14.61 -2.20
CA LEU A 65 12.57 -14.17 -1.42
C LEU A 65 11.35 -13.93 -2.32
N THR A 66 10.18 -13.84 -1.70
CA THR A 66 8.95 -13.48 -2.41
C THR A 66 9.05 -12.06 -2.98
N VAL A 67 8.54 -11.90 -4.20
CA VAL A 67 8.38 -10.61 -4.89
C VAL A 67 7.05 -9.95 -4.54
N SER A 68 6.17 -10.66 -3.81
CA SER A 68 4.94 -10.11 -3.23
C SER A 68 5.26 -8.82 -2.48
N PRO A 69 4.45 -7.76 -2.66
CA PRO A 69 3.13 -7.75 -3.28
C PRO A 69 3.16 -7.47 -4.79
N TRP A 70 4.33 -7.20 -5.34
CA TRP A 70 4.49 -6.85 -6.75
C TRP A 70 4.49 -8.08 -7.66
N CYS A 71 4.23 -7.86 -8.94
CA CYS A 71 4.21 -8.92 -9.93
C CYS A 71 4.64 -8.43 -11.32
N ASN A 72 5.21 -9.30 -12.14
CA ASN A 72 5.73 -8.94 -13.46
C ASN A 72 5.25 -9.90 -14.58
N GLU A 73 4.20 -10.67 -14.31
CA GLU A 73 3.61 -11.60 -15.27
C GLU A 73 2.41 -10.96 -15.96
N VAL A 74 2.38 -11.02 -17.29
CA VAL A 74 1.26 -10.55 -18.11
C VAL A 74 0.26 -11.69 -18.27
N ASN A 75 -0.99 -11.46 -17.87
CA ASN A 75 -2.06 -12.47 -17.86
C ASN A 75 -1.67 -13.76 -17.12
N PRO A 76 -1.21 -13.70 -15.85
CA PRO A 76 -0.85 -14.90 -15.12
C PRO A 76 -2.08 -15.76 -14.87
N SER A 77 -1.86 -17.06 -14.74
CA SER A 77 -2.86 -17.94 -14.12
C SER A 77 -3.13 -17.46 -12.69
N SER A 78 -4.36 -17.67 -12.20
CA SER A 78 -4.70 -17.33 -10.81
C SER A 78 -3.75 -18.05 -9.84
N GLN A 79 -3.09 -17.31 -8.96
CA GLN A 79 -2.18 -17.84 -7.94
C GLN A 79 -2.82 -17.70 -6.55
N CYS A 80 -2.49 -18.60 -5.61
CA CYS A 80 -2.85 -18.39 -4.22
C CYS A 80 -2.05 -17.21 -3.67
N LEU A 81 -2.74 -16.23 -3.09
CA LEU A 81 -2.07 -15.13 -2.39
C LEU A 81 -1.53 -15.65 -1.07
N SER A 82 -0.30 -15.25 -0.72
CA SER A 82 0.33 -15.71 0.52
C SER A 82 -0.32 -15.10 1.76
N ASP A 83 -0.86 -13.89 1.62
CA ASP A 83 -1.32 -13.06 2.74
C ASP A 83 -2.85 -13.09 2.92
N GLU A 84 -3.59 -13.60 1.93
CA GLU A 84 -5.04 -13.72 1.96
C GLU A 84 -5.41 -15.15 1.55
N ASN A 85 -6.31 -15.83 2.27
CA ASN A 85 -6.81 -17.16 1.92
C ASN A 85 -7.73 -17.08 0.67
N ALA A 86 -7.15 -16.63 -0.44
CA ALA A 86 -7.82 -16.21 -1.65
C ALA A 86 -6.90 -16.45 -2.86
N PHE A 87 -7.52 -16.59 -4.03
CA PHE A 87 -6.80 -16.56 -5.30
C PHE A 87 -6.65 -15.11 -5.77
N GLY A 88 -5.57 -14.81 -6.46
CA GLY A 88 -5.29 -13.51 -7.04
C GLY A 88 -4.68 -13.60 -8.42
N PHE A 89 -4.60 -12.45 -9.08
CA PHE A 89 -3.95 -12.27 -10.38
C PHE A 89 -3.10 -11.01 -10.36
N CYS A 90 -2.10 -10.94 -11.24
CA CYS A 90 -1.33 -9.73 -11.43
C CYS A 90 -2.16 -8.71 -12.23
N ASP A 91 -2.29 -7.49 -11.74
CA ASP A 91 -3.01 -6.42 -12.45
C ASP A 91 -2.18 -5.76 -13.58
N LEU A 92 -0.97 -6.28 -13.85
CA LEU A 92 -0.12 -5.85 -14.96
C LEU A 92 -0.82 -6.05 -16.30
N LYS A 93 -1.06 -4.93 -17.00
CA LYS A 93 -1.72 -4.94 -18.30
C LYS A 93 -1.24 -3.81 -19.20
N ASN A 94 -1.60 -3.89 -20.48
CA ASN A 94 -1.42 -2.79 -21.41
C ASN A 94 -2.47 -1.71 -21.14
N LEU A 95 -2.04 -0.49 -20.83
CA LEU A 95 -2.89 0.64 -20.48
C LEU A 95 -3.35 1.44 -21.72
N GLY A 96 -2.94 1.03 -22.93
CA GLY A 96 -3.30 1.67 -24.21
C GLY A 96 -2.56 2.97 -24.49
N ARG A 97 -1.92 3.57 -23.46
CA ARG A 97 -1.09 4.77 -23.54
C ARG A 97 0.30 4.49 -22.98
N SER A 98 1.32 5.17 -23.49
CA SER A 98 2.65 5.11 -22.89
C SER A 98 2.64 5.84 -21.55
N LEU A 99 3.20 5.20 -20.52
CA LEU A 99 3.39 5.78 -19.20
C LEU A 99 4.49 6.84 -19.22
N GLY A 100 4.50 7.74 -18.22
CA GLY A 100 5.62 8.66 -18.03
C GLY A 100 6.93 7.91 -17.74
N PRO A 101 8.12 8.43 -18.10
CA PRO A 101 9.40 7.74 -17.90
C PRO A 101 9.63 7.24 -16.47
N GLN A 102 9.13 7.97 -15.47
CA GLN A 102 9.23 7.61 -14.06
C GLN A 102 8.40 6.38 -13.64
N ASN A 103 7.40 6.01 -14.45
CA ASN A 103 6.49 4.88 -14.20
C ASN A 103 6.71 3.72 -15.18
N GLN A 104 7.77 3.78 -16.01
CA GLN A 104 8.14 2.70 -16.93
C GLN A 104 9.19 1.80 -16.26
N TYR A 105 8.74 0.85 -15.46
CA TYR A 105 9.62 0.04 -14.60
C TYR A 105 10.30 -1.14 -15.30
N PHE A 106 9.71 -1.65 -16.38
CA PHE A 106 10.13 -2.90 -16.99
C PHE A 106 11.11 -2.68 -18.15
N ASN A 107 12.21 -3.43 -18.14
CA ASN A 107 13.10 -3.52 -19.31
C ASN A 107 12.70 -4.64 -20.27
N GLU A 108 12.08 -5.69 -19.71
CA GLU A 108 11.59 -6.85 -20.45
C GLU A 108 10.35 -7.43 -19.77
N LEU A 109 9.42 -7.89 -20.59
CA LEU A 109 8.22 -8.62 -20.16
C LEU A 109 8.02 -9.81 -21.10
N LYS A 110 7.71 -10.97 -20.52
CA LYS A 110 7.51 -12.20 -21.28
C LYS A 110 6.35 -12.02 -22.26
N ASN A 111 6.58 -12.36 -23.53
CA ASN A 111 5.59 -12.24 -24.62
C ASN A 111 5.13 -10.82 -24.92
N VAL A 112 5.88 -9.78 -24.52
CA VAL A 112 5.58 -8.38 -24.85
C VAL A 112 6.70 -7.81 -25.74
N PRO A 113 6.38 -7.28 -26.93
CA PRO A 113 7.35 -6.58 -27.77
C PRO A 113 7.95 -5.35 -27.08
N ARG A 114 9.25 -5.11 -27.29
CA ARG A 114 10.00 -4.01 -26.63
C ARG A 114 9.38 -2.62 -26.86
N ASP A 115 8.85 -2.37 -28.06
CA ASP A 115 8.18 -1.13 -28.43
C ASP A 115 6.88 -0.89 -27.65
N GLN A 116 6.29 -1.93 -27.07
CA GLN A 116 5.06 -1.85 -26.30
C GLN A 116 5.26 -1.80 -24.79
N ILE A 117 6.45 -2.14 -24.27
CA ILE A 117 6.71 -2.22 -22.82
C ILE A 117 6.36 -0.92 -22.10
N SER A 118 6.61 0.23 -22.73
CA SER A 118 6.27 1.56 -22.17
C SER A 118 4.78 1.74 -21.84
N LYS A 119 3.90 0.89 -22.37
CA LYS A 119 2.44 0.92 -22.15
C LYS A 119 1.97 -0.05 -21.07
N TYR A 120 2.88 -0.85 -20.50
CA TYR A 120 2.54 -1.84 -19.48
C TYR A 120 2.84 -1.31 -18.07
N GLY A 121 1.88 -1.52 -17.17
CA GLY A 121 1.97 -1.20 -15.75
C GLY A 121 0.74 -1.70 -15.00
N GLY A 122 0.71 -1.46 -13.68
CA GLY A 122 -0.50 -1.59 -12.86
C GLY A 122 -1.51 -0.50 -13.20
N GLN A 123 -2.79 -0.71 -12.87
CA GLN A 123 -3.85 0.27 -13.20
C GLN A 123 -3.90 1.44 -12.21
N ASN A 124 -3.41 1.24 -10.99
CA ASN A 124 -3.57 2.20 -9.91
C ASN A 124 -2.48 3.28 -9.94
N GLU A 125 -2.87 4.51 -10.27
CA GLU A 125 -1.97 5.67 -10.25
C GLU A 125 -1.46 5.99 -8.84
N LEU A 126 -2.25 5.72 -7.79
CA LEU A 126 -1.82 5.92 -6.39
C LEU A 126 -0.77 4.91 -5.93
N ALA A 127 -0.57 3.84 -6.71
CA ALA A 127 0.52 2.89 -6.53
C ALA A 127 1.63 3.13 -7.56
N ASP A 128 1.74 4.35 -8.10
CA ASP A 128 2.70 4.75 -9.13
C ASP A 128 2.66 3.87 -10.40
N TYR A 129 1.53 3.24 -10.71
CA TYR A 129 1.42 2.22 -11.77
C TYR A 129 2.31 0.99 -11.54
N CYS A 130 2.76 0.73 -10.30
CA CYS A 130 3.36 -0.53 -9.92
C CYS A 130 2.30 -1.64 -9.92
N PRO A 131 2.53 -2.74 -10.65
CA PRO A 131 1.59 -3.85 -10.67
C PRO A 131 1.64 -4.67 -9.38
N ILE A 132 0.46 -4.93 -8.81
CA ILE A 132 0.24 -5.60 -7.53
C ILE A 132 -0.57 -6.87 -7.76
N GLN A 133 -0.28 -7.91 -6.98
CA GLN A 133 -1.14 -9.08 -6.89
C GLN A 133 -2.49 -8.69 -6.28
N THR A 134 -3.56 -8.76 -7.08
CA THR A 134 -4.92 -8.41 -6.67
C THR A 134 -5.75 -9.66 -6.48
N THR A 135 -6.56 -9.72 -5.42
CA THR A 135 -7.50 -10.83 -5.18
C THR A 135 -8.51 -10.91 -6.34
N GLY A 136 -8.69 -12.12 -6.87
CA GLY A 136 -9.80 -12.44 -7.75
C GLY A 136 -10.88 -13.09 -6.92
N LEU A 137 -11.85 -12.30 -6.45
CA LEU A 137 -13.26 -12.66 -6.14
C LEU A 137 -13.97 -11.46 -5.44
N PRO A 138 -15.32 -11.42 -5.45
CA PRO A 138 -16.10 -10.19 -5.57
C PRO A 138 -16.09 -9.35 -4.30
N THR A 139 -16.37 -8.06 -4.48
CA THR A 139 -17.02 -7.23 -3.47
C THR A 139 -18.11 -8.07 -2.79
N ASN A 140 -17.90 -8.51 -1.54
CA ASN A 140 -18.90 -8.88 -0.52
C ASN A 140 -18.34 -9.96 0.42
N SER A 141 -17.51 -9.53 1.36
CA SER A 141 -17.51 -10.08 2.72
C SER A 141 -17.47 -8.89 3.67
N PHE A 142 -18.63 -8.26 3.76
CA PHE A 142 -18.95 -7.20 4.69
C PHE A 142 -18.90 -7.73 6.13
N ASN A 143 -18.11 -7.06 6.96
CA ASN A 143 -18.44 -6.84 8.36
C ASN A 143 -17.99 -5.41 8.70
N ILE A 144 -18.96 -4.50 8.77
CA ILE A 144 -18.76 -3.12 9.19
C ILE A 144 -18.81 -3.12 10.72
N THR A 145 -17.64 -3.13 11.37
CA THR A 145 -17.50 -2.64 12.74
C THR A 145 -16.28 -1.74 12.82
N ALA A 146 -16.41 -0.53 12.29
CA ALA A 146 -15.59 0.61 12.68
C ALA A 146 -16.45 1.87 12.51
N PRO A 147 -17.19 2.25 13.56
CA PRO A 147 -16.88 3.55 14.14
C PRO A 147 -17.23 3.60 15.64
N THR A 148 -16.28 3.29 16.51
CA THR A 148 -16.38 3.72 17.92
C THR A 148 -15.04 4.01 18.60
N LEU A 149 -13.91 3.76 17.94
CA LEU A 149 -12.59 3.88 18.56
C LEU A 149 -11.78 5.14 18.13
N PHE A 150 -12.35 6.10 17.41
CA PHE A 150 -11.60 7.32 17.07
C PHE A 150 -11.49 8.31 18.24
N VAL A 151 -12.51 8.35 19.12
CA VAL A 151 -12.61 9.37 20.18
C VAL A 151 -11.64 9.13 21.34
N LEU A 152 -11.15 7.90 21.52
CA LEU A 152 -10.26 7.55 22.63
C LEU A 152 -8.76 7.60 22.27
N ILE A 153 -8.40 7.60 20.99
CA ILE A 153 -6.99 7.44 20.56
C ILE A 153 -6.29 8.79 20.34
N MET A 154 -7.04 9.84 19.99
CA MET A 154 -6.51 11.19 19.74
C MET A 154 -7.25 12.21 20.59
N ILE A 155 -6.54 12.82 21.54
CA ILE A 155 -7.10 13.79 22.48
C ILE A 155 -6.63 15.19 22.07
N PRO A 156 -7.52 16.14 21.73
CA PRO A 156 -7.13 17.50 21.39
C PRO A 156 -6.44 18.20 22.56
N LYS A 157 -5.28 18.81 22.32
CA LYS A 157 -4.52 19.52 23.37
C LYS A 157 -5.20 20.79 23.87
N GLU A 158 -6.02 21.43 23.03
CA GLU A 158 -6.83 22.62 23.37
C GLU A 158 -7.87 22.38 24.48
N LEU A 159 -8.08 21.13 24.92
CA LEU A 159 -9.03 20.77 25.98
C LEU A 159 -8.37 20.23 27.25
N GLY A 160 -7.04 20.33 27.41
CA GLY A 160 -6.37 19.83 28.61
C GLY A 160 -4.92 20.28 28.82
N HIS A 161 -4.73 21.48 29.36
CA HIS A 161 -3.81 21.75 30.48
C HIS A 161 -4.16 23.12 31.13
N PRO A 162 -4.69 23.17 32.38
CA PRO A 162 -4.97 24.44 33.07
C PRO A 162 -3.71 25.14 33.63
N HIS A 163 -2.52 24.90 33.07
CA HIS A 163 -1.24 25.40 33.61
C HIS A 163 -0.40 26.27 32.68
N ASP A 164 -0.77 26.46 31.41
CA ASP A 164 0.02 27.26 30.45
C ASP A 164 -0.59 28.63 30.08
N VAL A 165 -1.41 29.20 30.98
CA VAL A 165 -1.87 30.61 30.87
C VAL A 165 -1.35 31.40 32.07
N LEU A 166 -0.04 31.61 32.14
CA LEU A 166 0.59 32.66 32.95
C LEU A 166 1.89 33.12 32.27
N MET A 167 1.74 34.01 31.30
CA MET A 167 2.67 35.12 31.03
C MET A 167 1.85 36.36 30.71
#